data_AF-A0AAU8HVD5-F1
#
_entry.id   AF-A0AAU8HVD5-F1
#
_cell.length_a   1.000
_cell.length_b   1.000
_cell.length_c   1.000
_cell.angle_alpha   90.00
_cell.angle_beta   90.00
_cell.angle_gamma   90.00
#
_symmetry.space_group_name_H-M   'P 1'
#
loop_
_entity.id
_entity.type
_entity.pdbx_description
1 polymer ?
#
loop_
_entity_poly.entity_id
_entity_poly.type
_entity_poly.pdbx_seq_one_letter_code
_entity_poly.pdbx_strand_id
1 'polypeptide(L)'
;MDKLSFEDKFFSKLKIFGERKRNNFKAAVISLAIILVFLVVRFLGSYHVVEIDVVATPEKAGEVTGTGRYQRGERVSVSAEAKQGYVLEKWTKDGEMIEFDDNGLAMITNHNFEAQADAELVAHFEKSLDNIDDVLASAIKEELKITGNIRLSDMEDIQSIIIDGSHLQDRRLDLSGIEYAENLETVVIRNFDHVDLNPLYNLTRIKSLKLSAIGLDDINSLQTFSNLKELDLSSNSLTNLSSLESLTSLQELTLMNNGIEDIKPITELNNLTKLDISHNKVECISEVSKLTDIRHLLLHSNDIENVTPLKKLKNLKTINIVSQESGLKEPKYLAYELAQLPKMQTAYIDNKNGDNIFGINQPLIKMSWSLNREHLAIIGMADTLYFAQQPGGEIMEVKVLDAKALAQGKKDSIFELQKEQKEHLIETGYLTSVKWEEDSSLKISFSDNLKIYKDGLHPVGKISIDIEHDEVEVKWEKD
;
A
#
# COMPACT_ATOMS: atom_id res chain seq x y z
N MET A 1 87.88 33.14 5.47
CA MET A 1 89.01 33.66 6.27
C MET A 1 89.40 32.58 7.25
N ASP A 2 90.64 32.07 7.17
CA ASP A 2 91.12 31.02 8.06
C ASP A 2 90.97 31.42 9.53
N LYS A 3 90.20 30.62 10.28
CA LYS A 3 89.85 30.83 11.71
C LYS A 3 91.09 31.13 12.56
N LEU A 4 92.20 30.44 12.29
CA LEU A 4 93.49 30.63 12.97
C LEU A 4 94.10 32.02 12.73
N SER A 5 93.93 32.62 11.54
CA SER A 5 94.55 33.90 11.21
C SER A 5 93.88 35.11 11.87
N PHE A 6 92.59 35.00 12.21
CA PHE A 6 91.84 36.08 12.88
C PHE A 6 92.06 36.05 14.40
N GLU A 7 92.04 34.86 15.01
CA GLU A 7 92.30 34.71 16.45
C GLU A 7 93.69 35.23 16.83
N ASP A 8 94.73 34.84 16.08
CA ASP A 8 96.09 35.28 16.37
C ASP A 8 96.29 36.79 16.15
N LYS A 9 95.65 37.38 15.12
CA LYS A 9 95.72 38.83 14.87
C LYS A 9 94.90 39.66 15.86
N PHE A 10 93.76 39.15 16.33
CA PHE A 10 92.90 39.87 17.28
C PHE A 10 93.48 39.82 18.70
N PHE A 11 93.93 38.66 19.15
CA PHE A 11 94.46 38.49 20.51
C PHE A 11 95.92 38.95 20.67
N SER A 12 96.71 39.03 19.59
CA SER A 12 98.06 39.64 19.63
C SER A 12 98.02 41.15 19.90
N LYS A 13 96.93 41.85 19.55
CA LYS A 13 96.74 43.28 19.87
C LYS A 13 96.31 43.54 21.32
N LEU A 14 95.84 42.53 22.06
CA LEU A 14 95.43 42.63 23.46
C LEU A 14 96.62 42.42 24.44
N LYS A 15 97.77 43.08 24.21
CA LYS A 15 99.01 42.96 25.03
C LYS A 15 98.89 43.48 26.48
N ILE A 16 97.77 44.11 26.83
CA ILE A 16 97.56 44.82 28.10
C ILE A 16 97.04 43.88 29.22
N PHE A 17 96.63 42.65 28.88
CA PHE A 17 96.13 41.67 29.84
C PHE A 17 97.14 40.53 30.08
N GLY A 18 97.42 40.20 31.34
CA GLY A 18 98.19 39.01 31.72
C GLY A 18 97.51 37.70 31.28
N GLU A 19 98.30 36.65 31.05
CA GLU A 19 97.87 35.39 30.39
C GLU A 19 96.56 34.81 30.93
N ARG A 20 96.39 34.80 32.26
CA ARG A 20 95.18 34.28 32.92
C ARG A 20 93.91 35.03 32.52
N LYS A 21 93.96 36.37 32.40
CA LYS A 21 92.81 37.18 31.99
C LYS A 21 92.51 37.00 30.49
N ARG A 22 93.53 36.81 29.67
CA ARG A 22 93.37 36.55 28.23
C ARG A 22 92.71 35.19 27.97
N ASN A 23 93.07 34.16 28.73
CA ASN A 23 92.43 32.83 28.65
C ASN A 23 90.97 32.85 29.14
N ASN A 24 90.67 33.56 30.23
CA ASN A 24 89.28 33.73 30.69
C ASN A 24 88.42 34.51 29.68
N PHE A 25 88.98 35.52 29.02
CA PHE A 25 88.27 36.26 27.98
C PHE A 25 88.08 35.43 26.70
N LYS A 26 89.08 34.63 26.29
CA LYS A 26 88.91 33.64 25.20
C LYS A 26 87.81 32.65 25.51
N ALA A 27 87.78 32.09 26.73
CA ALA A 27 86.72 31.20 27.17
C ALA A 27 85.35 31.89 27.16
N ALA A 28 85.26 33.14 27.62
CA ALA A 28 84.01 33.91 27.58
C ALA A 28 83.51 34.17 26.16
N VAL A 29 84.41 34.54 25.22
CA VAL A 29 84.06 34.76 23.81
C VAL A 29 83.64 33.46 23.12
N ILE A 30 84.32 32.34 23.41
CA ILE A 30 83.94 31.02 22.88
C ILE A 30 82.58 30.59 23.46
N SER A 31 82.35 30.77 24.75
CA SER A 31 81.04 30.50 25.36
C SER A 31 79.94 31.38 24.78
N LEU A 32 80.19 32.67 24.56
CA LEU A 32 79.25 33.56 23.88
C LEU A 32 78.99 33.14 22.43
N ALA A 33 80.03 32.72 21.69
CA ALA A 33 79.88 32.22 20.33
C ALA A 33 79.12 30.88 20.28
N ILE A 34 79.33 29.98 21.25
CA ILE A 34 78.57 28.73 21.37
C ILE A 34 77.12 29.02 21.73
N ILE A 35 76.86 29.95 22.66
CA ILE A 35 75.50 30.41 22.99
C ILE A 35 74.84 31.07 21.78
N LEU A 36 75.58 31.86 20.99
CA LEU A 36 75.07 32.49 19.77
C LEU A 36 74.78 31.43 18.70
N VAL A 37 75.65 30.43 18.53
CA VAL A 37 75.40 29.30 17.61
C VAL A 37 74.24 28.45 18.10
N PHE A 38 74.09 28.20 19.41
CA PHE A 38 72.92 27.52 19.96
C PHE A 38 71.66 28.35 19.80
N LEU A 39 71.71 29.66 20.01
CA LEU A 39 70.59 30.57 19.76
C LEU A 39 70.24 30.58 18.28
N VAL A 40 71.23 30.69 17.39
CA VAL A 40 71.05 30.69 15.93
C VAL A 40 70.57 29.33 15.44
N VAL A 41 71.05 28.20 15.96
CA VAL A 41 70.55 26.86 15.63
C VAL A 41 69.18 26.60 16.25
N ARG A 42 68.85 27.20 17.39
CA ARG A 42 67.50 27.14 18.00
C ARG A 42 66.51 28.11 17.34
N PHE A 43 67.00 29.19 16.71
CA PHE A 43 66.21 30.15 15.93
C PHE A 43 66.09 29.77 14.45
N LEU A 44 67.09 29.09 13.86
CA LEU A 44 67.11 28.64 12.47
C LEU A 44 66.75 27.16 12.32
N GLY A 45 66.91 26.37 13.37
CA GLY A 45 66.52 24.97 13.41
C GLY A 45 65.01 24.86 13.54
N SER A 46 64.36 24.73 12.38
CA SER A 46 62.98 24.30 12.18
C SER A 46 61.92 25.41 12.03
N TYR A 47 62.17 26.39 11.15
CA TYR A 47 61.07 26.93 10.32
C TYR A 47 60.63 25.85 9.33
N HIS A 48 60.11 24.72 9.84
CA HIS A 48 59.44 23.77 8.98
C HIS A 48 58.08 24.36 8.68
N VAL A 49 58.06 25.20 7.64
CA VAL A 49 56.83 25.64 7.02
C VAL A 49 56.25 24.42 6.33
N VAL A 50 55.00 24.12 6.65
CA VAL A 50 54.21 23.08 6.00
C VAL A 50 53.17 23.73 5.10
N GLU A 51 52.90 23.13 3.96
CA GLU A 51 51.94 23.60 2.97
C GLU A 51 50.65 22.79 3.11
N ILE A 52 49.56 23.49 3.42
CA ILE A 52 48.22 22.90 3.49
C ILE A 52 47.48 23.36 2.25
N ASP A 53 47.08 22.41 1.42
CA ASP A 53 46.20 22.66 0.28
C ASP A 53 44.78 22.22 0.61
N VAL A 54 43.81 23.06 0.27
CA VAL A 54 42.39 22.82 0.54
C VAL A 54 41.62 22.98 -0.76
N VAL A 55 40.92 21.92 -1.17
CA VAL A 55 40.30 21.84 -2.49
C VAL A 55 38.82 21.47 -2.37
N ALA A 56 37.97 22.13 -3.16
CA ALA A 56 36.57 21.74 -3.33
C ALA A 56 36.42 20.78 -4.50
N THR A 57 35.69 19.67 -4.30
CA THR A 57 35.38 18.71 -5.36
C THR A 57 33.87 18.45 -5.44
N PRO A 58 33.20 18.77 -6.56
CA PRO A 58 33.74 19.51 -7.71
C PRO A 58 33.97 20.99 -7.35
N GLU A 59 34.93 21.63 -8.01
CA GLU A 59 35.35 23.03 -7.72
C GLU A 59 34.18 24.04 -7.73
N LYS A 60 33.17 23.81 -8.58
CA LYS A 60 32.00 24.67 -8.70
C LYS A 60 30.94 24.47 -7.62
N ALA A 61 31.05 23.43 -6.80
CA ALA A 61 30.03 23.06 -5.83
C ALA A 61 30.14 23.79 -4.49
N GLY A 62 31.28 24.42 -4.20
CA GLY A 62 31.49 25.08 -2.93
C GLY A 62 32.73 25.95 -2.93
N GLU A 63 32.87 26.75 -1.90
CA GLU A 63 34.06 27.55 -1.62
C GLU A 63 34.76 26.98 -0.40
N VAL A 64 36.10 26.94 -0.45
CA VAL A 64 36.93 26.43 0.64
C VAL A 64 37.92 27.49 1.09
N THR A 65 38.29 27.48 2.37
CA THR A 65 39.31 28.37 2.94
C THR A 65 40.31 27.59 3.78
N GLY A 66 41.47 28.20 4.04
CA GLY A 66 42.53 27.61 4.87
C GLY A 66 43.71 27.02 4.09
N THR A 67 43.74 27.17 2.77
CA THR A 67 44.94 26.93 1.96
C THR A 67 46.03 27.93 2.33
N GLY A 68 47.25 27.45 2.58
CA GLY A 68 48.35 28.32 2.93
C GLY A 68 49.59 27.62 3.48
N ARG A 69 50.52 28.45 3.93
CA ARG A 69 51.80 28.03 4.51
C ARG A 69 51.79 28.32 6.01
N TYR A 70 51.97 27.28 6.81
CA TYR A 70 51.83 27.32 8.26
C TYR A 70 53.12 26.87 8.93
N GLN A 71 53.39 27.36 10.14
CA GLN A 71 54.49 26.81 10.95
C GLN A 71 54.10 25.41 11.43
N ARG A 72 55.06 24.49 11.46
CA ARG A 72 54.81 23.16 12.02
C ARG A 72 54.35 23.25 13.48
N GLY A 73 53.19 22.66 13.77
CA GLY A 73 52.50 22.73 15.07
C GLY A 73 51.54 23.93 15.23
N GLU A 74 51.45 24.82 14.23
CA GLU A 74 50.46 25.89 14.20
C GLU A 74 49.05 25.31 14.03
N ARG A 75 48.07 25.90 14.72
CA ARG A 75 46.66 25.52 14.54
C ARG A 75 46.12 26.15 13.27
N VAL A 76 45.65 25.29 12.36
CA VAL A 76 45.00 25.67 11.10
C VAL A 76 43.51 25.50 11.25
N SER A 77 42.75 26.43 10.69
CA SER A 77 41.30 26.33 10.51
C SER A 77 41.02 26.32 9.03
N VAL A 78 40.43 25.24 8.54
CA VAL A 78 39.95 25.13 7.15
C VAL A 78 38.44 25.17 7.15
N SER A 79 37.84 25.76 6.11
CA SER A 79 36.38 25.80 5.99
C SER A 79 35.87 25.38 4.62
N ALA A 80 34.62 24.93 4.57
CA ALA A 80 33.89 24.62 3.35
C ALA A 80 32.46 25.15 3.42
N GLU A 81 32.04 25.90 2.40
CA GLU A 81 30.69 26.42 2.24
C GLU A 81 30.12 25.94 0.90
N ALA A 82 28.98 25.26 0.92
CA ALA A 82 28.35 24.75 -0.29
C ALA A 82 27.65 25.89 -1.06
N LYS A 83 27.75 25.85 -2.40
CA LYS A 83 26.96 26.70 -3.28
C LYS A 83 25.55 26.15 -3.42
N GLN A 84 24.62 26.99 -3.89
CA GLN A 84 23.24 26.57 -4.16
C GLN A 84 23.21 25.34 -5.08
N GLY A 85 22.37 24.37 -4.73
CA GLY A 85 22.24 23.07 -5.38
C GLY A 85 23.23 22.02 -4.89
N TYR A 86 24.01 22.30 -3.83
CA TYR A 86 25.02 21.40 -3.29
C TYR A 86 25.00 21.33 -1.76
N VAL A 87 25.48 20.21 -1.22
CA VAL A 87 25.73 19.99 0.20
C VAL A 87 27.10 19.39 0.40
N LEU A 88 27.77 19.73 1.50
CA LEU A 88 29.03 19.09 1.89
C LEU A 88 28.75 17.63 2.28
N GLU A 89 29.37 16.70 1.57
CA GLU A 89 29.23 15.26 1.80
C GLU A 89 30.26 14.78 2.82
N LYS A 90 31.54 15.09 2.59
CA LYS A 90 32.65 14.64 3.43
C LYS A 90 33.93 15.45 3.26
N TRP A 91 34.84 15.30 4.22
CA TRP A 91 36.24 15.71 4.09
C TRP A 91 37.15 14.49 3.96
N THR A 92 38.15 14.58 3.09
CA THR A 92 39.26 13.62 3.05
C THR A 92 40.59 14.34 3.22
N LYS A 93 41.53 13.72 3.93
CA LYS A 93 42.92 14.16 4.04
C LYS A 93 43.82 13.13 3.37
N ASP A 94 44.58 13.56 2.36
CA ASP A 94 45.49 12.68 1.61
C ASP A 94 44.81 11.40 1.08
N GLY A 95 43.51 11.50 0.75
CA GLY A 95 42.66 10.41 0.27
C GLY A 95 41.94 9.60 1.36
N GLU A 96 42.26 9.76 2.64
CA GLU A 96 41.59 9.07 3.75
C GLU A 96 40.46 9.93 4.34
N MET A 97 39.33 9.32 4.70
CA MET A 97 38.22 10.05 5.32
C MET A 97 38.61 10.56 6.71
N ILE A 98 38.26 11.81 7.00
CA ILE A 98 38.41 12.40 8.33
C ILE A 98 37.12 12.11 9.10
N GLU A 99 37.21 11.43 10.25
CA GLU A 99 36.03 11.06 11.06
C GLU A 99 35.19 12.29 11.46
N PHE A 100 33.87 12.13 11.36
CA PHE A 100 32.86 13.11 11.75
C PHE A 100 32.47 12.97 13.22
N ASP A 101 31.70 13.94 13.74
CA ASP A 101 31.14 13.84 15.09
C ASP A 101 30.15 12.67 15.26
N ASP A 102 29.77 12.39 16.51
CA ASP A 102 28.94 11.25 16.93
C ASP A 102 27.55 11.16 16.24
N ASN A 103 27.15 12.16 15.44
CA ASN A 103 25.87 12.18 14.72
C ASN A 103 26.00 11.92 13.21
N GLY A 104 27.20 11.64 12.69
CA GLY A 104 27.40 11.31 11.27
C GLY A 104 27.08 12.46 10.31
N LEU A 105 26.99 13.70 10.81
CA LEU A 105 26.77 14.89 10.00
C LEU A 105 28.12 15.47 9.58
N ALA A 106 28.29 15.73 8.29
CA ALA A 106 29.43 16.45 7.70
C ALA A 106 29.49 17.95 8.11
N MET A 107 28.86 18.32 9.22
CA MET A 107 28.76 19.69 9.74
C MET A 107 30.02 20.17 10.45
N ILE A 108 31.19 19.73 10.02
CA ILE A 108 32.39 20.52 10.24
C ILE A 108 32.58 21.37 8.99
N THR A 109 31.78 22.44 8.88
CA THR A 109 32.10 23.55 7.97
C THR A 109 33.44 24.17 8.31
N ASN A 110 33.99 23.94 9.52
CA ASN A 110 35.27 24.46 10.01
C ASN A 110 36.11 23.39 10.72
N HIS A 111 37.09 22.78 10.05
CA HIS A 111 37.95 21.76 10.65
C HIS A 111 39.23 22.38 11.21
N ASN A 112 39.55 22.07 12.47
CA ASN A 112 40.71 22.63 13.17
C ASN A 112 41.72 21.53 13.49
N PHE A 113 42.96 21.67 13.03
CA PHE A 113 44.04 20.70 13.29
C PHE A 113 45.39 21.40 13.43
N GLU A 114 46.40 20.66 13.92
CA GLU A 114 47.78 21.15 13.97
C GLU A 114 48.52 20.77 12.69
N ALA A 115 49.18 21.74 12.07
CA ALA A 115 49.93 21.54 10.83
C ALA A 115 51.21 20.74 11.12
N GLN A 116 51.19 19.42 10.93
CA GLN A 116 52.34 18.55 11.26
C GLN A 116 53.24 18.23 10.05
N ALA A 117 52.65 18.18 8.86
CA ALA A 117 53.30 17.90 7.58
C ALA A 117 52.45 18.53 6.46
N ASP A 118 53.00 18.57 5.25
CA ASP A 118 52.24 18.94 4.05
C ASP A 118 51.04 18.00 3.91
N ALA A 119 49.88 18.54 3.56
CA ALA A 119 48.66 17.77 3.44
C ALA A 119 47.70 18.41 2.45
N GLU A 120 46.95 17.56 1.74
CA GLU A 120 45.83 17.97 0.91
C GLU A 120 44.52 17.59 1.61
N LEU A 121 43.67 18.58 1.87
CA LEU A 121 42.32 18.39 2.38
C LEU A 121 41.32 18.66 1.27
N VAL A 122 40.46 17.69 0.98
CA VAL A 122 39.43 17.81 -0.05
C VAL A 122 38.06 17.82 0.58
N ALA A 123 37.31 18.89 0.35
CA ALA A 123 35.89 18.98 0.64
C ALA A 123 35.10 18.39 -0.54
N HIS A 124 34.46 17.25 -0.32
CA HIS A 124 33.60 16.60 -1.30
C HIS A 124 32.18 17.12 -1.15
N PHE A 125 31.64 17.69 -2.21
CA PHE A 125 30.29 18.18 -2.28
C PHE A 125 29.45 17.31 -3.21
N GLU A 126 28.19 17.16 -2.85
CA GLU A 126 27.21 16.43 -3.62
C GLU A 126 26.07 17.35 -4.03
N LYS A 127 25.45 17.08 -5.19
CA LYS A 127 24.24 17.77 -5.59
C LYS A 127 23.13 17.52 -4.58
N SER A 128 22.39 18.57 -4.26
CA SER A 128 21.22 18.51 -3.39
C SER A 128 20.00 19.00 -4.15
N LEU A 129 18.84 18.44 -3.80
CA LEU A 129 17.55 18.90 -4.28
C LEU A 129 17.09 20.09 -3.45
N ASP A 130 17.52 21.27 -3.88
CA ASP A 130 17.07 22.53 -3.32
C ASP A 130 15.77 22.97 -4.02
N ASN A 131 14.79 23.44 -3.24
CA ASN A 131 13.48 23.93 -3.71
C ASN A 131 12.46 22.86 -4.17
N ILE A 132 12.49 21.69 -3.54
CA ILE A 132 11.35 20.76 -3.62
C ILE A 132 10.23 21.21 -2.67
N ASP A 133 9.00 20.83 -2.99
CA ASP A 133 7.82 21.07 -2.14
C ASP A 133 8.02 20.51 -0.73
N ASP A 134 7.61 21.24 0.31
CA ASP A 134 7.83 20.86 1.71
C ASP A 134 7.10 19.54 2.09
N VAL A 135 5.96 19.26 1.47
CA VAL A 135 5.20 18.01 1.69
C VAL A 135 5.92 16.85 1.03
N LEU A 136 6.37 17.03 -0.22
CA LEU A 136 7.19 16.03 -0.91
C LEU A 136 8.51 15.78 -0.18
N ALA A 137 9.20 16.84 0.24
CA ALA A 137 10.46 16.77 0.98
C ALA A 137 10.29 15.98 2.27
N SER A 138 9.20 16.23 3.00
CA SER A 138 8.89 15.54 4.25
C SER A 138 8.64 14.04 4.02
N ALA A 139 7.89 13.69 2.97
CA ALA A 139 7.66 12.29 2.59
C ALA A 139 8.96 11.56 2.18
N ILE A 140 9.82 12.22 1.40
CA ILE A 140 11.12 11.67 0.98
C ILE A 140 12.03 11.45 2.20
N LYS A 141 12.11 12.44 3.11
CA LYS A 141 12.92 12.34 4.33
C LYS A 141 12.43 11.24 5.27
N GLU A 142 11.12 11.03 5.37
CA GLU A 142 10.52 9.96 6.16
C GLU A 142 10.89 8.58 5.58
N GLU A 143 10.74 8.40 4.27
CA GLU A 143 11.08 7.15 3.57
C GLU A 143 12.57 6.79 3.76
N LEU A 144 13.45 7.77 3.55
CA LEU A 144 14.90 7.59 3.66
C LEU A 144 15.42 7.62 5.10
N LYS A 145 14.59 8.05 6.07
CA LYS A 145 14.95 8.24 7.49
C LYS A 145 16.10 9.23 7.70
N ILE A 146 16.09 10.32 6.94
CA ILE A 146 17.09 11.38 7.03
C ILE A 146 16.49 12.66 7.60
N THR A 147 17.30 13.49 8.26
CA THR A 147 16.86 14.78 8.82
C THR A 147 17.46 15.98 8.09
N GLY A 148 18.52 15.76 7.31
CA GLY A 148 19.27 16.77 6.59
C GLY A 148 18.68 17.12 5.22
N ASN A 149 19.55 17.64 4.35
CA ASN A 149 19.21 17.91 2.96
C ASN A 149 19.06 16.60 2.19
N ILE A 150 18.17 16.59 1.18
CA ILE A 150 18.02 15.47 0.26
C ILE A 150 19.09 15.61 -0.83
N ARG A 151 19.99 14.64 -0.88
CA ARG A 151 21.03 14.56 -1.90
C ARG A 151 20.45 13.90 -3.15
N LEU A 152 21.08 14.15 -4.29
CA LEU A 152 20.63 13.53 -5.53
C LEU A 152 20.84 12.00 -5.51
N SER A 153 21.92 11.51 -4.87
CA SER A 153 22.12 10.06 -4.72
C SER A 153 21.08 9.41 -3.81
N ASP A 154 20.57 10.12 -2.80
CA ASP A 154 19.53 9.59 -1.90
C ASP A 154 18.27 9.18 -2.68
N MET A 155 17.98 9.85 -3.80
CA MET A 155 16.82 9.54 -4.64
C MET A 155 16.93 8.18 -5.32
N GLU A 156 18.15 7.66 -5.52
CA GLU A 156 18.36 6.33 -6.11
C GLU A 156 17.85 5.21 -5.19
N ASP A 157 17.79 5.45 -3.88
CA ASP A 157 17.35 4.47 -2.89
C ASP A 157 15.81 4.41 -2.73
N ILE A 158 15.08 5.38 -3.28
CA ILE A 158 13.62 5.46 -3.15
C ILE A 158 12.95 4.46 -4.11
N GLN A 159 12.28 3.46 -3.53
CA GLN A 159 11.48 2.47 -4.28
C GLN A 159 9.97 2.63 -4.05
N SER A 160 9.59 3.26 -2.95
CA SER A 160 8.21 3.51 -2.57
C SER A 160 8.09 4.92 -1.99
N ILE A 161 7.00 5.62 -2.29
CA ILE A 161 6.69 6.89 -1.65
C ILE A 161 5.22 6.95 -1.28
N ILE A 162 4.93 7.47 -0.09
CA ILE A 162 3.57 7.69 0.41
C ILE A 162 3.44 9.16 0.82
N ILE A 163 2.46 9.84 0.22
CA ILE A 163 2.18 11.25 0.46
C ILE A 163 0.68 11.39 0.79
N ASP A 164 0.36 11.91 1.98
CA ASP A 164 -1.01 12.03 2.47
C ASP A 164 -1.31 13.45 2.95
N GLY A 165 -2.20 14.12 2.23
CA GLY A 165 -2.64 15.49 2.51
C GLY A 165 -3.79 15.59 3.51
N SER A 166 -4.26 14.50 4.13
CA SER A 166 -5.46 14.53 4.99
C SER A 166 -5.34 15.44 6.21
N HIS A 167 -4.11 15.61 6.71
CA HIS A 167 -3.79 16.47 7.85
C HIS A 167 -3.46 17.92 7.46
N LEU A 168 -3.30 18.20 6.17
CA LEU A 168 -2.90 19.51 5.67
C LEU A 168 -4.11 20.45 5.58
N GLN A 169 -3.89 21.71 5.95
CA GLN A 169 -4.87 22.78 5.75
C GLN A 169 -4.88 23.24 4.28
N ASP A 170 -3.70 23.37 3.67
CA ASP A 170 -3.52 23.63 2.24
C ASP A 170 -3.15 22.31 1.55
N ARG A 171 -4.01 21.84 0.65
CA ARG A 171 -3.93 20.52 0.01
C ARG A 171 -3.30 20.60 -1.38
N ARG A 172 -2.24 21.40 -1.49
CA ARG A 172 -1.41 21.52 -2.69
C ARG A 172 -0.20 20.60 -2.58
N LEU A 173 0.21 20.06 -3.72
CA LEU A 173 1.40 19.22 -3.84
C LEU A 173 2.05 19.49 -5.19
N ASP A 174 3.30 19.91 -5.15
CA ASP A 174 4.17 19.91 -6.33
C ASP A 174 5.10 18.70 -6.27
N LEU A 175 5.08 17.88 -7.31
CA LEU A 175 5.88 16.66 -7.43
C LEU A 175 7.27 16.92 -8.04
N SER A 176 7.60 18.15 -8.41
CA SER A 176 8.90 18.50 -9.01
C SER A 176 10.07 18.04 -8.13
N GLY A 177 11.00 17.30 -8.73
CA GLY A 177 12.10 16.62 -8.06
C GLY A 177 11.90 15.11 -7.90
N ILE A 178 10.66 14.59 -7.97
CA ILE A 178 10.43 13.13 -7.91
C ILE A 178 10.98 12.40 -9.14
N GLU A 179 11.17 13.10 -10.27
CA GLU A 179 11.74 12.53 -11.50
C GLU A 179 13.15 11.97 -11.32
N TYR A 180 13.85 12.33 -10.23
CA TYR A 180 15.16 11.79 -9.88
C TYR A 180 15.08 10.44 -9.14
N ALA A 181 13.91 10.01 -8.67
CA ALA A 181 13.71 8.70 -8.07
C ALA A 181 13.55 7.60 -9.15
N GLU A 182 14.61 7.33 -9.90
CA GLU A 182 14.57 6.44 -11.07
C GLU A 182 14.22 4.97 -10.73
N ASN A 183 14.38 4.56 -9.47
CA ASN A 183 14.06 3.23 -8.95
C ASN A 183 12.65 3.11 -8.34
N LEU A 184 11.83 4.16 -8.44
CA LEU A 184 10.49 4.20 -7.87
C LEU A 184 9.56 3.16 -8.51
N GLU A 185 9.01 2.26 -7.69
CA GLU A 185 8.09 1.19 -8.11
C GLU A 185 6.67 1.41 -7.60
N THR A 186 6.51 2.04 -6.44
CA THR A 186 5.22 2.27 -5.78
C THR A 186 5.02 3.73 -5.41
N VAL A 187 3.91 4.31 -5.86
CA VAL A 187 3.54 5.69 -5.55
C VAL A 187 2.15 5.71 -4.95
N VAL A 188 2.03 6.27 -3.75
CA VAL A 188 0.75 6.51 -3.07
C VAL A 188 0.62 7.99 -2.79
N ILE A 189 -0.36 8.65 -3.40
CA ILE A 189 -0.69 10.05 -3.19
C ILE A 189 -2.18 10.14 -2.89
N ARG A 190 -2.55 10.78 -1.78
CA ARG A 190 -3.96 10.89 -1.40
C ARG A 190 -4.32 12.19 -0.69
N ASN A 191 -5.58 12.59 -0.83
CA ASN A 191 -6.18 13.72 -0.13
C ASN A 191 -5.56 15.08 -0.52
N PHE A 192 -5.44 15.35 -1.82
CA PHE A 192 -5.00 16.62 -2.39
C PHE A 192 -6.09 17.23 -3.28
N ASP A 193 -6.08 18.55 -3.47
CA ASP A 193 -7.12 19.21 -4.26
C ASP A 193 -6.90 19.04 -5.77
N HIS A 194 -5.63 19.06 -6.21
CA HIS A 194 -5.19 18.76 -7.57
C HIS A 194 -3.69 18.42 -7.56
N VAL A 195 -3.26 17.44 -8.36
CA VAL A 195 -1.85 17.03 -8.45
C VAL A 195 -1.46 16.87 -9.92
N ASP A 196 -0.41 17.59 -10.34
CA ASP A 196 0.21 17.38 -11.66
C ASP A 196 1.11 16.15 -11.62
N LEU A 197 0.78 15.14 -12.43
CA LEU A 197 1.52 13.88 -12.50
C LEU A 197 2.69 13.92 -13.50
N ASN A 198 2.90 15.02 -14.22
CA ASN A 198 3.98 15.16 -15.21
C ASN A 198 5.35 14.69 -14.73
N PRO A 199 5.79 14.98 -13.48
CA PRO A 199 7.08 14.52 -12.97
C PRO A 199 7.22 12.98 -12.90
N LEU A 200 6.12 12.22 -12.91
CA LEU A 200 6.13 10.76 -12.82
C LEU A 200 6.28 10.05 -14.18
N TYR A 201 5.99 10.71 -15.31
CA TYR A 201 5.78 9.98 -16.59
C TYR A 201 7.00 9.25 -17.14
N ASN A 202 8.22 9.68 -16.78
CA ASN A 202 9.46 9.02 -17.21
C ASN A 202 9.90 7.89 -16.26
N LEU A 203 9.20 7.68 -15.15
CA LEU A 203 9.51 6.67 -14.14
C LEU A 203 8.94 5.31 -14.57
N THR A 204 9.58 4.69 -15.56
CA THR A 204 9.13 3.46 -16.23
C THR A 204 9.08 2.20 -15.35
N ARG A 205 9.62 2.27 -14.13
CA ARG A 205 9.64 1.17 -13.15
C ARG A 205 8.40 1.12 -12.26
N ILE A 206 7.53 2.13 -12.31
CA ILE A 206 6.30 2.18 -11.53
C ILE A 206 5.41 0.98 -11.90
N LYS A 207 5.04 0.19 -10.88
CA LYS A 207 4.17 -1.00 -10.96
C LYS A 207 2.89 -0.80 -10.17
N SER A 208 2.90 0.04 -9.14
CA SER A 208 1.72 0.36 -8.31
C SER A 208 1.56 1.86 -8.19
N LEU A 209 0.41 2.38 -8.63
CA LEU A 209 0.09 3.80 -8.61
C LEU A 209 -1.27 4.00 -7.94
N LYS A 210 -1.28 4.64 -6.77
CA LYS A 210 -2.49 4.86 -5.97
C LYS A 210 -2.69 6.36 -5.77
N LEU A 211 -3.71 6.89 -6.40
CA LEU A 211 -3.99 8.32 -6.57
C LEU A 211 -5.43 8.61 -6.14
N SER A 212 -5.68 8.55 -4.83
CA SER A 212 -7.03 8.63 -4.27
C SER A 212 -7.37 10.02 -3.77
N ALA A 213 -8.50 10.59 -4.18
CA ALA A 213 -8.90 11.94 -3.80
C ALA A 213 -7.80 12.98 -4.04
N ILE A 214 -7.31 13.06 -5.29
CA ILE A 214 -6.29 14.03 -5.71
C ILE A 214 -6.79 14.98 -6.82
N GLY A 215 -8.10 15.02 -7.04
CA GLY A 215 -8.74 15.94 -7.99
C GLY A 215 -8.46 15.64 -9.46
N LEU A 216 -8.29 14.36 -9.83
CA LEU A 216 -8.16 13.97 -11.23
C LEU A 216 -9.51 14.04 -11.96
N ASP A 217 -9.52 14.67 -13.12
CA ASP A 217 -10.61 14.69 -14.09
C ASP A 217 -10.19 14.16 -15.48
N ASP A 218 -8.89 14.24 -15.80
CA ASP A 218 -8.24 13.59 -16.95
C ASP A 218 -7.15 12.59 -16.51
N ILE A 219 -7.09 11.46 -17.21
CA ILE A 219 -6.13 10.36 -16.99
C ILE A 219 -5.41 9.95 -18.29
N ASN A 220 -5.46 10.77 -19.34
CA ASN A 220 -4.81 10.51 -20.64
C ASN A 220 -3.33 10.14 -20.50
N SER A 221 -2.61 10.84 -19.62
CA SER A 221 -1.19 10.63 -19.44
C SER A 221 -0.82 9.30 -18.77
N LEU A 222 -1.78 8.61 -18.13
CA LEU A 222 -1.52 7.32 -17.49
C LEU A 222 -1.15 6.23 -18.49
N GLN A 223 -1.46 6.40 -19.79
CA GLN A 223 -1.09 5.48 -20.86
C GLN A 223 0.44 5.22 -20.95
N THR A 224 1.26 6.09 -20.39
CA THR A 224 2.73 5.96 -20.34
C THR A 224 3.19 4.83 -19.41
N PHE A 225 2.40 4.44 -18.41
CA PHE A 225 2.74 3.41 -17.43
C PHE A 225 2.41 1.99 -17.92
N SER A 226 3.00 1.55 -19.05
CA SER A 226 2.67 0.26 -19.68
C SER A 226 2.95 -0.99 -18.82
N ASN A 227 3.78 -0.85 -17.77
CA ASN A 227 4.15 -1.91 -16.84
C ASN A 227 3.29 -1.93 -15.56
N LEU A 228 2.29 -1.05 -15.47
CA LEU A 228 1.46 -0.91 -14.28
C LEU A 228 0.66 -2.20 -14.00
N LYS A 229 0.68 -2.64 -12.75
CA LYS A 229 -0.02 -3.84 -12.27
C LYS A 229 -1.16 -3.50 -11.32
N GLU A 230 -1.00 -2.44 -10.52
CA GLU A 230 -1.99 -1.98 -9.57
C GLU A 230 -2.26 -0.48 -9.80
N LEU A 231 -3.53 -0.13 -9.96
CA LEU A 231 -3.98 1.24 -10.13
C LEU A 231 -5.17 1.51 -9.23
N ASP A 232 -5.06 2.54 -8.38
CA ASP A 232 -6.16 3.06 -7.58
C ASP A 232 -6.40 4.53 -7.96
N LEU A 233 -7.60 4.83 -8.46
CA LEU A 233 -8.07 6.15 -8.84
C LEU A 233 -9.35 6.52 -8.08
N SER A 234 -9.52 5.98 -6.87
CA SER A 234 -10.72 6.18 -6.07
C SER A 234 -10.95 7.64 -5.67
N SER A 235 -12.21 8.02 -5.47
CA SER A 235 -12.61 9.35 -4.98
C SER A 235 -12.09 10.51 -5.83
N ASN A 236 -12.00 10.31 -7.14
CA ASN A 236 -11.78 11.38 -8.11
C ASN A 236 -13.11 11.75 -8.80
N SER A 237 -13.07 12.54 -9.88
CA SER A 237 -14.26 12.93 -10.65
C SER A 237 -14.28 12.32 -12.06
N LEU A 238 -13.77 11.09 -12.19
CA LEU A 238 -13.58 10.45 -13.49
C LEU A 238 -14.91 9.98 -14.09
N THR A 239 -15.07 10.22 -15.40
CA THR A 239 -16.22 9.76 -16.19
C THR A 239 -15.78 9.02 -17.47
N ASN A 240 -14.59 9.32 -17.98
CA ASN A 240 -14.02 8.70 -19.17
C ASN A 240 -12.82 7.79 -18.81
N LEU A 241 -12.87 6.54 -19.26
CA LEU A 241 -11.85 5.52 -18.99
C LEU A 241 -11.06 5.11 -20.24
N SER A 242 -11.23 5.77 -21.39
CA SER A 242 -10.60 5.39 -22.67
C SER A 242 -9.09 5.19 -22.57
N SER A 243 -8.45 5.98 -21.71
CA SER A 243 -6.99 5.96 -21.51
C SER A 243 -6.48 4.78 -20.71
N LEU A 244 -7.38 3.98 -20.12
CA LEU A 244 -7.00 2.74 -19.46
C LEU A 244 -6.88 1.57 -20.45
N GLU A 245 -7.42 1.65 -21.67
CA GLU A 245 -7.42 0.56 -22.65
C GLU A 245 -6.02 0.02 -22.98
N SER A 246 -5.00 0.88 -22.92
CA SER A 246 -3.60 0.51 -23.20
C SER A 246 -2.89 -0.18 -22.03
N LEU A 247 -3.44 -0.14 -20.82
CA LEU A 247 -2.81 -0.67 -19.60
C LEU A 247 -3.02 -2.19 -19.47
N THR A 248 -2.73 -2.95 -20.52
CA THR A 248 -3.05 -4.38 -20.59
C THR A 248 -2.33 -5.24 -19.56
N SER A 249 -1.28 -4.73 -18.91
CA SER A 249 -0.55 -5.39 -17.82
C SER A 249 -1.28 -5.34 -16.47
N LEU A 250 -2.35 -4.55 -16.36
CA LEU A 250 -3.04 -4.28 -15.10
C LEU A 250 -3.72 -5.53 -14.53
N GLN A 251 -3.53 -5.73 -13.23
CA GLN A 251 -4.03 -6.89 -12.48
C GLN A 251 -5.04 -6.46 -11.40
N GLU A 252 -4.88 -5.27 -10.84
CA GLU A 252 -5.78 -4.68 -9.85
C GLU A 252 -6.15 -3.25 -10.27
N LEU A 253 -7.46 -2.97 -10.30
CA LEU A 253 -8.01 -1.66 -10.63
C LEU A 253 -9.08 -1.26 -9.62
N THR A 254 -8.87 -0.12 -8.96
CA THR A 254 -9.85 0.51 -8.07
C THR A 254 -10.27 1.85 -8.64
N LEU A 255 -11.57 2.00 -8.88
CA LEU A 255 -12.24 3.19 -9.42
C LEU A 255 -13.40 3.63 -8.52
N MET A 256 -13.39 3.19 -7.25
CA MET A 256 -14.45 3.48 -6.27
C MET A 256 -14.74 4.98 -6.19
N ASN A 257 -16.01 5.36 -6.06
CA ASN A 257 -16.42 6.75 -5.78
C ASN A 257 -15.96 7.73 -6.89
N ASN A 258 -16.39 7.48 -8.12
CA ASN A 258 -16.20 8.36 -9.27
C ASN A 258 -17.58 8.63 -9.93
N GLY A 259 -17.59 9.17 -11.14
CA GLY A 259 -18.80 9.43 -11.94
C GLY A 259 -18.97 8.47 -13.13
N ILE A 260 -18.43 7.26 -13.06
CA ILE A 260 -18.31 6.36 -14.22
C ILE A 260 -19.68 5.77 -14.59
N GLU A 261 -20.02 5.86 -15.88
CA GLU A 261 -21.22 5.25 -16.46
C GLU A 261 -20.86 4.13 -17.46
N ASP A 262 -19.82 4.33 -18.27
CA ASP A 262 -19.34 3.36 -19.27
C ASP A 262 -18.03 2.70 -18.82
N ILE A 263 -18.08 1.38 -18.65
CA ILE A 263 -16.92 0.54 -18.29
C ILE A 263 -16.33 -0.22 -19.48
N LYS A 264 -16.86 -0.04 -20.70
CA LYS A 264 -16.34 -0.72 -21.90
C LYS A 264 -14.82 -0.58 -22.07
N PRO A 265 -14.19 0.59 -21.85
CA PRO A 265 -12.73 0.73 -21.97
C PRO A 265 -11.92 -0.24 -21.12
N ILE A 266 -12.39 -0.56 -19.91
CA ILE A 266 -11.65 -1.44 -18.98
C ILE A 266 -11.92 -2.93 -19.24
N THR A 267 -12.83 -3.29 -20.15
CA THR A 267 -13.14 -4.69 -20.46
C THR A 267 -12.13 -5.37 -21.39
N GLU A 268 -11.21 -4.60 -21.95
CA GLU A 268 -10.07 -5.11 -22.74
C GLU A 268 -8.85 -5.47 -21.86
N LEU A 269 -8.93 -5.19 -20.55
CA LEU A 269 -7.89 -5.50 -19.56
C LEU A 269 -7.91 -6.97 -19.14
N ASN A 270 -7.53 -7.85 -20.06
CA ASN A 270 -7.68 -9.31 -19.90
C ASN A 270 -6.92 -9.91 -18.70
N ASN A 271 -5.88 -9.24 -18.19
CA ASN A 271 -5.10 -9.68 -17.03
C ASN A 271 -5.70 -9.27 -15.68
N LEU A 272 -6.85 -8.56 -15.68
CA LEU A 272 -7.43 -8.02 -14.48
C LEU A 272 -8.00 -9.13 -13.59
N THR A 273 -7.51 -9.19 -12.34
CA THR A 273 -7.94 -10.16 -11.33
C THR A 273 -8.78 -9.53 -10.22
N LYS A 274 -8.68 -8.22 -10.04
CA LYS A 274 -9.47 -7.45 -9.08
C LYS A 274 -9.95 -6.15 -9.72
N LEU A 275 -11.26 -5.92 -9.62
CA LEU A 275 -11.92 -4.72 -10.08
C LEU A 275 -12.87 -4.21 -9.00
N ASP A 276 -12.69 -2.96 -8.60
CA ASP A 276 -13.62 -2.23 -7.77
C ASP A 276 -14.13 -1.00 -8.51
N ILE A 277 -15.41 -1.02 -8.87
CA ILE A 277 -16.11 0.11 -9.48
C ILE A 277 -17.29 0.55 -8.61
N SER A 278 -17.23 0.26 -7.31
CA SER A 278 -18.30 0.63 -6.39
C SER A 278 -18.51 2.14 -6.30
N HIS A 279 -19.71 2.58 -5.91
CA HIS A 279 -20.04 4.01 -5.81
C HIS A 279 -19.81 4.77 -7.13
N ASN A 280 -20.35 4.24 -8.22
CA ASN A 280 -20.38 4.87 -9.54
C ASN A 280 -21.82 4.90 -10.06
N LYS A 281 -22.01 5.16 -11.35
CA LYS A 281 -23.32 5.23 -12.03
C LYS A 281 -23.42 4.17 -13.14
N VAL A 282 -22.79 3.02 -12.95
CA VAL A 282 -22.74 1.98 -13.97
C VAL A 282 -24.08 1.25 -14.02
N GLU A 283 -24.72 1.25 -15.18
CA GLU A 283 -25.98 0.52 -15.40
C GLU A 283 -25.76 -0.82 -16.12
N CYS A 284 -24.79 -0.86 -17.04
CA CYS A 284 -24.57 -1.98 -17.96
C CYS A 284 -23.23 -2.67 -17.73
N ILE A 285 -23.27 -3.95 -17.39
CA ILE A 285 -22.07 -4.80 -17.20
C ILE A 285 -21.98 -5.95 -18.22
N SER A 286 -22.63 -5.82 -19.38
CA SER A 286 -22.68 -6.86 -20.42
C SER A 286 -21.28 -7.37 -20.82
N GLU A 287 -20.35 -6.44 -21.00
CA GLU A 287 -18.97 -6.68 -21.44
C GLU A 287 -18.04 -7.19 -20.32
N VAL A 288 -18.44 -7.14 -19.04
CA VAL A 288 -17.62 -7.67 -17.91
C VAL A 288 -17.31 -9.16 -18.09
N SER A 289 -18.14 -9.89 -18.84
CA SER A 289 -17.89 -11.29 -19.17
C SER A 289 -16.60 -11.55 -19.97
N LYS A 290 -15.98 -10.51 -20.55
CA LYS A 290 -14.65 -10.58 -21.18
C LYS A 290 -13.49 -10.67 -20.18
N LEU A 291 -13.68 -10.18 -18.95
CA LEU A 291 -12.66 -10.21 -17.89
C LEU A 291 -12.55 -11.62 -17.28
N THR A 292 -12.11 -12.59 -18.08
CA THR A 292 -12.19 -14.02 -17.74
C THR A 292 -11.33 -14.42 -16.54
N ASP A 293 -10.30 -13.63 -16.21
CA ASP A 293 -9.39 -13.88 -15.08
C ASP A 293 -9.80 -13.17 -13.79
N ILE A 294 -10.92 -12.44 -13.79
CA ILE A 294 -11.42 -11.71 -12.62
C ILE A 294 -11.73 -12.68 -11.47
N ARG A 295 -11.28 -12.31 -10.27
CA ARG A 295 -11.42 -13.08 -9.03
C ARG A 295 -12.18 -12.29 -7.97
N HIS A 296 -11.98 -10.98 -7.93
CA HIS A 296 -12.63 -10.08 -6.97
C HIS A 296 -13.32 -8.96 -7.74
N LEU A 297 -14.64 -8.85 -7.57
CA LEU A 297 -15.46 -7.90 -8.31
C LEU A 297 -16.39 -7.15 -7.34
N LEU A 298 -16.12 -5.86 -7.13
CA LEU A 298 -16.89 -4.99 -6.24
C LEU A 298 -17.70 -4.00 -7.09
N LEU A 299 -19.03 -4.11 -7.00
CA LEU A 299 -20.01 -3.42 -7.85
C LEU A 299 -21.05 -2.64 -7.06
N HIS A 300 -21.00 -2.68 -5.73
CA HIS A 300 -22.05 -2.06 -4.90
C HIS A 300 -22.20 -0.57 -5.14
N SER A 301 -23.39 -0.05 -4.84
CA SER A 301 -23.69 1.37 -5.04
C SER A 301 -23.52 1.80 -6.51
N ASN A 302 -24.09 1.02 -7.43
CA ASN A 302 -24.26 1.32 -8.86
C ASN A 302 -25.72 1.03 -9.26
N ASP A 303 -26.12 1.42 -10.47
CA ASP A 303 -27.48 1.24 -10.99
C ASP A 303 -27.62 -0.03 -11.87
N ILE A 304 -26.91 -1.11 -11.47
CA ILE A 304 -26.86 -2.37 -12.24
C ILE A 304 -28.13 -3.17 -12.02
N GLU A 305 -28.87 -3.42 -13.10
CA GLU A 305 -30.06 -4.30 -13.05
C GLU A 305 -29.79 -5.71 -13.60
N ASN A 306 -28.98 -5.82 -14.67
CA ASN A 306 -28.74 -7.08 -15.36
C ASN A 306 -27.39 -7.71 -14.98
N VAL A 307 -27.48 -8.78 -14.21
CA VAL A 307 -26.37 -9.52 -13.61
C VAL A 307 -26.02 -10.82 -14.37
N THR A 308 -26.73 -11.12 -15.46
CA THR A 308 -26.50 -12.31 -16.28
C THR A 308 -25.04 -12.51 -16.72
N PRO A 309 -24.28 -11.45 -17.08
CA PRO A 309 -22.87 -11.58 -17.49
C PRO A 309 -21.97 -12.27 -16.45
N LEU A 310 -22.30 -12.15 -15.16
CA LEU A 310 -21.50 -12.68 -14.05
C LEU A 310 -21.37 -14.21 -14.07
N LYS A 311 -22.37 -14.91 -14.64
CA LYS A 311 -22.40 -16.39 -14.74
C LYS A 311 -21.27 -16.93 -15.62
N LYS A 312 -20.64 -16.09 -16.44
CA LYS A 312 -19.52 -16.47 -17.31
C LYS A 312 -18.16 -16.41 -16.62
N LEU A 313 -18.08 -15.79 -15.44
CA LEU A 313 -16.83 -15.52 -14.72
C LEU A 313 -16.39 -16.72 -13.88
N LYS A 314 -15.90 -17.78 -14.53
CA LYS A 314 -15.52 -19.04 -13.89
C LYS A 314 -14.43 -18.90 -12.82
N ASN A 315 -13.64 -17.83 -12.87
CA ASN A 315 -12.56 -17.56 -11.93
C ASN A 315 -12.99 -16.70 -10.72
N LEU A 316 -14.22 -16.21 -10.70
CA LEU A 316 -14.75 -15.31 -9.68
C LEU A 316 -14.79 -16.02 -8.32
N LYS A 317 -14.17 -15.39 -7.31
CA LYS A 317 -14.11 -15.85 -5.93
C LYS A 317 -14.97 -14.99 -5.01
N THR A 318 -14.89 -13.67 -5.21
CA THR A 318 -15.57 -12.69 -4.38
C THR A 318 -16.37 -11.75 -5.25
N ILE A 319 -17.64 -11.56 -4.91
CA ILE A 319 -18.47 -10.53 -5.50
C ILE A 319 -19.21 -9.74 -4.43
N ASN A 320 -19.32 -8.43 -4.63
CA ASN A 320 -20.19 -7.55 -3.87
C ASN A 320 -21.07 -6.77 -4.83
N ILE A 321 -22.39 -6.92 -4.72
CA ILE A 321 -23.38 -6.14 -5.45
C ILE A 321 -24.49 -5.72 -4.49
N VAL A 322 -24.87 -4.44 -4.59
CA VAL A 322 -26.01 -3.86 -3.88
C VAL A 322 -26.82 -3.13 -4.91
N SER A 323 -28.05 -3.58 -5.16
CA SER A 323 -28.93 -2.87 -6.09
C SER A 323 -29.45 -1.59 -5.47
N GLN A 324 -29.67 -0.60 -6.34
CA GLN A 324 -30.38 0.63 -5.99
C GLN A 324 -31.89 0.46 -6.18
N GLU A 325 -32.66 1.55 -6.18
CA GLU A 325 -34.13 1.54 -6.09
C GLU A 325 -34.84 0.70 -7.17
N SER A 326 -34.25 0.49 -8.35
CA SER A 326 -34.87 -0.34 -9.39
C SER A 326 -34.74 -1.84 -9.14
N GLY A 327 -33.87 -2.27 -8.23
CA GLY A 327 -33.62 -3.67 -7.90
C GLY A 327 -32.90 -4.45 -9.02
N LEU A 328 -32.42 -5.65 -8.70
CA LEU A 328 -31.89 -6.55 -9.72
C LEU A 328 -33.04 -7.17 -10.52
N LYS A 329 -32.85 -7.36 -11.83
CA LYS A 329 -33.76 -8.15 -12.66
C LYS A 329 -33.54 -9.65 -12.40
N GLU A 330 -34.62 -10.36 -12.09
CA GLU A 330 -34.63 -11.80 -11.80
C GLU A 330 -33.60 -12.24 -10.73
N PRO A 331 -33.60 -11.62 -9.53
CA PRO A 331 -32.60 -11.89 -8.50
C PRO A 331 -32.69 -13.30 -7.92
N LYS A 332 -33.87 -13.93 -8.03
CA LYS A 332 -34.27 -15.16 -7.34
C LYS A 332 -33.30 -16.32 -7.52
N TYR A 333 -32.58 -16.36 -8.64
CA TYR A 333 -31.61 -17.42 -8.95
C TYR A 333 -30.16 -16.94 -8.98
N LEU A 334 -29.90 -15.62 -8.88
CA LEU A 334 -28.55 -15.09 -9.00
C LEU A 334 -27.59 -15.70 -7.97
N ALA A 335 -27.99 -15.75 -6.70
CA ALA A 335 -27.18 -16.35 -5.64
C ALA A 335 -26.91 -17.83 -5.91
N TYR A 336 -27.92 -18.57 -6.35
CA TYR A 336 -27.79 -19.99 -6.69
C TYR A 336 -26.83 -20.20 -7.87
N GLU A 337 -26.94 -19.40 -8.93
CA GLU A 337 -26.11 -19.49 -10.13
C GLU A 337 -24.66 -19.09 -9.86
N LEU A 338 -24.44 -18.07 -9.04
CA LEU A 338 -23.11 -17.69 -8.57
C LEU A 338 -22.49 -18.78 -7.68
N ALA A 339 -23.28 -19.48 -6.86
CA ALA A 339 -22.83 -20.62 -6.06
C ALA A 339 -22.37 -21.81 -6.92
N GLN A 340 -22.82 -21.92 -8.17
CA GLN A 340 -22.35 -22.97 -9.10
C GLN A 340 -21.01 -22.63 -9.76
N LEU A 341 -20.49 -21.41 -9.60
CA LEU A 341 -19.19 -21.05 -10.16
C LEU A 341 -18.08 -21.80 -9.41
N PRO A 342 -17.12 -22.42 -10.13
CA PRO A 342 -16.22 -23.42 -9.55
C PRO A 342 -15.22 -22.85 -8.54
N LYS A 343 -15.01 -21.53 -8.54
CA LYS A 343 -14.09 -20.84 -7.62
C LYS A 343 -14.79 -19.90 -6.65
N MET A 344 -16.13 -19.83 -6.66
CA MET A 344 -16.87 -18.90 -5.81
C MET A 344 -16.66 -19.21 -4.33
N GLN A 345 -16.37 -18.18 -3.54
CA GLN A 345 -16.11 -18.28 -2.10
C GLN A 345 -17.06 -17.37 -1.32
N THR A 346 -17.22 -16.13 -1.80
CA THR A 346 -17.99 -15.09 -1.12
C THR A 346 -18.83 -14.32 -2.13
N ALA A 347 -20.12 -14.17 -1.86
CA ALA A 347 -21.01 -13.31 -2.63
C ALA A 347 -21.87 -12.49 -1.68
N TYR A 348 -21.62 -11.18 -1.61
CA TYR A 348 -22.51 -10.26 -0.94
C TYR A 348 -23.48 -9.68 -1.97
N ILE A 349 -24.77 -9.95 -1.79
CA ILE A 349 -25.82 -9.51 -2.68
C ILE A 349 -26.88 -8.88 -1.79
N ASP A 350 -27.14 -7.59 -1.94
CA ASP A 350 -28.25 -6.92 -1.29
C ASP A 350 -29.18 -6.36 -2.37
N ASN A 351 -30.48 -6.65 -2.25
CA ASN A 351 -31.48 -6.23 -3.22
C ASN A 351 -32.58 -5.43 -2.54
N LYS A 352 -32.59 -4.11 -2.74
CA LYS A 352 -33.46 -3.18 -2.01
C LYS A 352 -34.97 -3.37 -2.27
N ASN A 353 -35.37 -4.11 -3.31
CA ASN A 353 -36.79 -4.34 -3.66
C ASN A 353 -37.52 -5.42 -2.84
N GLY A 354 -37.01 -5.78 -1.65
CA GLY A 354 -37.74 -6.63 -0.68
C GLY A 354 -37.71 -8.14 -0.97
N ASP A 355 -37.22 -8.56 -2.13
CA ASP A 355 -36.83 -9.96 -2.39
C ASP A 355 -35.46 -10.20 -1.74
N ASN A 356 -35.44 -10.63 -0.47
CA ASN A 356 -34.22 -10.92 0.28
C ASN A 356 -33.34 -11.95 -0.44
N ILE A 357 -32.14 -11.55 -0.86
CA ILE A 357 -31.10 -12.43 -1.37
C ILE A 357 -30.02 -12.49 -0.29
N PHE A 358 -29.89 -13.61 0.42
CA PHE A 358 -28.85 -13.74 1.46
C PHE A 358 -27.52 -14.19 0.84
N GLY A 359 -26.44 -13.52 1.24
CA GLY A 359 -25.08 -13.72 0.71
C GLY A 359 -24.42 -15.06 1.05
N ILE A 360 -23.36 -15.37 0.30
CA ILE A 360 -22.52 -16.55 0.41
C ILE A 360 -21.24 -16.17 1.16
N ASN A 361 -20.84 -16.93 2.20
CA ASN A 361 -19.49 -16.84 2.78
C ASN A 361 -19.05 -18.26 3.20
N GLN A 362 -17.88 -18.72 2.76
CA GLN A 362 -17.29 -20.01 3.16
C GLN A 362 -15.86 -19.77 3.69
N PRO A 363 -15.51 -20.26 4.90
CA PRO A 363 -15.01 -21.65 5.00
C PRO A 363 -15.71 -22.51 6.07
N LEU A 364 -16.81 -22.02 6.64
CA LEU A 364 -17.74 -22.79 7.48
C LEU A 364 -19.14 -22.37 7.03
N ILE A 365 -19.96 -23.37 6.70
CA ILE A 365 -21.35 -23.19 6.28
C ILE A 365 -22.06 -22.23 7.22
N LYS A 366 -22.30 -21.01 6.73
CA LYS A 366 -23.48 -20.24 7.08
C LYS A 366 -24.21 -19.90 5.78
N MET A 367 -24.71 -20.96 5.15
CA MET A 367 -25.85 -20.88 4.25
C MET A 367 -27.03 -21.53 4.98
N SER A 368 -28.09 -20.77 5.20
CA SER A 368 -29.42 -21.36 5.24
C SER A 368 -29.70 -21.93 3.85
N TRP A 369 -30.00 -23.22 3.80
CA TRP A 369 -30.11 -24.00 2.57
C TRP A 369 -31.40 -23.74 1.78
N SER A 370 -31.31 -23.93 0.46
CA SER A 370 -32.23 -24.82 -0.27
C SER A 370 -31.42 -25.63 -1.29
N LEU A 371 -31.48 -26.96 -1.17
CA LEU A 371 -30.67 -27.94 -1.89
C LEU A 371 -31.20 -28.22 -3.29
N ASN A 372 -30.27 -28.52 -4.19
CA ASN A 372 -30.55 -29.07 -5.50
C ASN A 372 -30.56 -30.62 -5.42
N ARG A 373 -31.53 -31.22 -6.13
CA ARG A 373 -31.87 -32.65 -6.37
C ARG A 373 -33.06 -33.21 -5.57
N GLU A 374 -34.16 -33.35 -6.32
CA GLU A 374 -35.35 -34.23 -6.13
C GLU A 374 -35.75 -34.60 -4.70
N HIS A 375 -35.94 -33.64 -3.81
CA HIS A 375 -36.57 -33.91 -2.51
C HIS A 375 -37.45 -32.75 -2.04
N LEU A 376 -38.57 -33.10 -1.41
CA LEU A 376 -39.42 -32.20 -0.63
C LEU A 376 -38.63 -31.75 0.61
N ALA A 377 -38.49 -30.45 0.83
CA ALA A 377 -37.87 -29.91 2.04
C ALA A 377 -38.97 -29.40 3.01
N ILE A 378 -38.94 -29.88 4.24
CA ILE A 378 -39.74 -29.36 5.35
C ILE A 378 -38.79 -28.63 6.30
N ILE A 379 -38.99 -27.32 6.48
CA ILE A 379 -38.18 -26.50 7.40
C ILE A 379 -39.11 -25.99 8.50
N GLY A 380 -38.86 -26.42 9.73
CA GLY A 380 -39.50 -25.86 10.93
C GLY A 380 -38.57 -24.86 11.61
N MET A 381 -39.06 -23.65 11.86
CA MET A 381 -38.43 -22.71 12.79
C MET A 381 -39.49 -22.21 13.76
N ALA A 382 -39.24 -22.38 15.07
CA ALA A 382 -39.97 -21.88 16.24
C ALA A 382 -41.52 -21.85 16.19
N ASP A 383 -42.13 -21.09 15.27
CA ASP A 383 -43.56 -20.85 15.12
C ASP A 383 -44.03 -20.81 13.64
N THR A 384 -43.32 -21.46 12.69
CA THR A 384 -43.75 -21.54 11.26
C THR A 384 -43.22 -22.79 10.56
N LEU A 385 -44.07 -23.41 9.71
CA LEU A 385 -43.71 -24.54 8.85
C LEU A 385 -43.73 -24.13 7.37
N TYR A 386 -42.68 -24.47 6.62
CA TYR A 386 -42.58 -24.22 5.18
C TYR A 386 -42.65 -25.54 4.40
N PHE A 387 -43.48 -25.58 3.36
CA PHE A 387 -43.56 -26.68 2.40
C PHE A 387 -43.24 -26.18 1.00
N ALA A 388 -42.38 -26.90 0.28
CA ALA A 388 -42.11 -26.66 -1.14
C ALA A 388 -42.18 -27.99 -1.91
N GLN A 389 -43.01 -28.04 -2.96
CA GLN A 389 -43.06 -29.14 -3.93
C GLN A 389 -42.96 -28.56 -5.34
N GLN A 390 -42.28 -29.26 -6.24
CA GLN A 390 -42.32 -28.95 -7.68
C GLN A 390 -42.42 -30.22 -8.53
N PRO A 391 -43.47 -30.39 -9.34
CA PRO A 391 -43.46 -31.26 -10.50
C PRO A 391 -43.36 -30.42 -11.78
N GLY A 392 -42.31 -30.62 -12.58
CA GLY A 392 -42.34 -30.26 -14.00
C GLY A 392 -42.01 -28.81 -14.41
N GLY A 393 -41.20 -28.07 -13.65
CA GLY A 393 -40.44 -26.94 -14.23
C GLY A 393 -40.99 -25.53 -14.02
N GLU A 394 -42.12 -25.32 -13.35
CA GLU A 394 -42.51 -24.00 -12.82
C GLU A 394 -42.84 -24.10 -11.32
N ILE A 395 -42.40 -23.12 -10.53
CA ILE A 395 -42.74 -23.03 -9.10
C ILE A 395 -44.06 -22.26 -9.00
N MET A 396 -45.14 -22.99 -8.73
CA MET A 396 -46.44 -22.43 -8.38
C MET A 396 -46.48 -22.20 -6.86
N GLU A 397 -46.10 -20.98 -6.46
CA GLU A 397 -46.45 -20.34 -5.17
C GLU A 397 -45.87 -20.95 -3.87
N VAL A 398 -45.15 -20.12 -3.09
CA VAL A 398 -44.75 -20.42 -1.70
C VAL A 398 -45.86 -19.90 -0.79
N LYS A 399 -46.52 -20.76 0.00
CA LYS A 399 -47.49 -20.35 1.02
C LYS A 399 -47.01 -20.59 2.44
N VAL A 400 -47.19 -19.58 3.27
CA VAL A 400 -46.85 -19.53 4.70
C VAL A 400 -47.99 -20.15 5.51
N LEU A 401 -47.70 -21.15 6.33
CA LEU A 401 -48.59 -21.61 7.39
C LEU A 401 -48.19 -20.92 8.70
N ASP A 402 -48.96 -19.91 9.10
CA ASP A 402 -48.79 -19.21 10.38
C ASP A 402 -49.16 -20.16 11.54
N ALA A 403 -48.17 -20.63 12.29
CA ALA A 403 -48.41 -21.58 13.38
C ALA A 403 -49.13 -20.93 14.58
N LYS A 404 -49.14 -19.60 14.71
CA LYS A 404 -49.96 -18.89 15.72
C LYS A 404 -51.44 -18.91 15.38
N ALA A 405 -51.80 -18.91 14.09
CA ALA A 405 -53.18 -19.05 13.66
C ALA A 405 -53.72 -20.47 13.90
N LEU A 406 -52.84 -21.47 13.79
CA LEU A 406 -53.11 -22.88 14.14
C LEU A 406 -53.30 -23.09 15.65
N ALA A 407 -52.44 -22.53 16.49
CA ALA A 407 -52.53 -22.64 17.96
C ALA A 407 -53.78 -21.95 18.55
N GLN A 408 -54.34 -20.95 17.88
CA GLN A 408 -55.52 -20.19 18.34
C GLN A 408 -56.87 -20.81 17.93
N GLY A 409 -56.90 -22.02 17.37
CA GLY A 409 -58.14 -22.74 17.06
C GLY A 409 -59.04 -22.05 16.02
N LYS A 410 -58.49 -21.17 15.19
CA LYS A 410 -59.22 -20.53 14.08
C LYS A 410 -59.40 -21.52 12.92
N LYS A 411 -60.36 -22.42 13.06
CA LYS A 411 -60.72 -23.45 12.06
C LYS A 411 -60.98 -22.89 10.66
N ASP A 412 -61.46 -21.64 10.57
CA ASP A 412 -61.84 -21.00 9.30
C ASP A 412 -60.72 -20.15 8.67
N SER A 413 -59.56 -20.03 9.33
CA SER A 413 -58.41 -19.26 8.80
C SER A 413 -57.34 -20.15 8.14
N ILE A 414 -57.64 -21.44 8.02
CA ILE A 414 -56.80 -22.39 7.29
C ILE A 414 -56.86 -21.96 5.83
N PHE A 415 -55.72 -21.56 5.26
CA PHE A 415 -55.55 -21.64 3.82
C PHE A 415 -55.77 -23.11 3.45
N GLU A 416 -56.97 -23.46 3.03
CA GLU A 416 -57.24 -24.75 2.42
C GLU A 416 -56.27 -24.87 1.24
N LEU A 417 -55.38 -25.88 1.30
CA LEU A 417 -54.81 -26.43 0.07
C LEU A 417 -56.00 -26.65 -0.86
N GLN A 418 -56.00 -25.99 -2.02
CA GLN A 418 -57.13 -26.13 -2.93
C GLN A 418 -57.29 -27.60 -3.26
N LYS A 419 -58.54 -28.05 -3.45
CA LYS A 419 -58.88 -29.47 -3.60
C LYS A 419 -57.97 -30.17 -4.62
N GLU A 420 -57.63 -29.48 -5.72
CA GLU A 420 -56.74 -30.01 -6.75
C GLU A 420 -55.30 -30.24 -6.27
N GLN A 421 -54.78 -29.43 -5.34
CA GLN A 421 -53.42 -29.55 -4.79
C GLN A 421 -53.31 -30.73 -3.81
N LYS A 422 -54.36 -30.93 -3.00
CA LYS A 422 -54.47 -32.07 -2.10
C LYS A 422 -54.60 -33.38 -2.88
N GLU A 423 -55.41 -33.38 -3.94
CA GLU A 423 -55.57 -34.53 -4.82
C GLU A 423 -54.25 -34.85 -5.56
N HIS A 424 -53.52 -33.83 -6.04
CA HIS A 424 -52.24 -34.01 -6.71
C HIS A 424 -51.14 -34.61 -5.80
N LEU A 425 -51.05 -34.17 -4.55
CA LEU A 425 -50.09 -34.69 -3.55
C LEU A 425 -50.37 -36.16 -3.17
N ILE A 426 -51.63 -36.55 -3.19
CA ILE A 426 -52.09 -37.93 -2.96
C ILE A 426 -51.82 -38.79 -4.21
N GLU A 427 -52.14 -38.29 -5.40
CA GLU A 427 -51.92 -38.98 -6.69
C GLU A 427 -50.44 -39.21 -6.99
N THR A 428 -49.58 -38.25 -6.61
CA THR A 428 -48.12 -38.35 -6.76
C THR A 428 -47.46 -39.22 -5.67
N GLY A 429 -48.25 -39.70 -4.70
CA GLY A 429 -47.80 -40.65 -3.69
C GLY A 429 -46.84 -40.06 -2.66
N TYR A 430 -46.72 -38.74 -2.54
CA TYR A 430 -45.88 -38.08 -1.54
C TYR A 430 -46.59 -37.92 -0.18
N LEU A 431 -47.93 -37.91 -0.21
CA LEU A 431 -48.75 -37.72 0.97
C LEU A 431 -49.76 -38.88 1.08
N THR A 432 -49.69 -39.62 2.18
CA THR A 432 -50.52 -40.82 2.39
C THR A 432 -51.81 -40.51 3.13
N SER A 433 -51.80 -39.57 4.09
CA SER A 433 -53.03 -39.06 4.70
C SER A 433 -52.85 -37.71 5.40
N VAL A 434 -53.91 -36.89 5.43
CA VAL A 434 -54.07 -35.74 6.33
C VAL A 434 -55.37 -35.93 7.09
N LYS A 435 -55.30 -36.05 8.42
CA LYS A 435 -56.48 -36.24 9.27
C LYS A 435 -56.37 -35.40 10.54
N TRP A 436 -57.49 -34.82 10.93
CA TRP A 436 -57.65 -34.29 12.28
C TRP A 436 -58.02 -35.44 13.20
N GLU A 437 -57.30 -35.58 14.30
CA GLU A 437 -57.62 -36.54 15.36
C GLU A 437 -58.66 -35.94 16.32
N GLU A 438 -59.28 -36.80 17.15
CA GLU A 438 -60.38 -36.40 18.04
C GLU A 438 -59.96 -35.40 19.13
N ASP A 439 -58.66 -35.34 19.45
CA ASP A 439 -58.05 -34.39 20.38
C ASP A 439 -57.73 -33.01 19.74
N SER A 440 -58.17 -32.79 18.51
CA SER A 440 -57.88 -31.58 17.71
C SER A 440 -56.43 -31.41 17.30
N SER A 441 -55.62 -32.47 17.34
CA SER A 441 -54.30 -32.50 16.68
C SER A 441 -54.45 -32.77 15.17
N LEU A 442 -53.55 -32.20 14.37
CA LEU A 442 -53.50 -32.43 12.92
C LEU A 442 -52.38 -33.42 12.61
N LYS A 443 -52.76 -34.62 12.16
CA LYS A 443 -51.82 -35.66 11.77
C LYS A 443 -51.60 -35.67 10.27
N ILE A 444 -50.35 -35.46 9.86
CA ILE A 444 -49.91 -35.50 8.46
C ILE A 444 -48.98 -36.70 8.29
N SER A 445 -49.37 -37.63 7.42
CA SER A 445 -48.60 -38.83 7.08
C SER A 445 -48.05 -38.72 5.66
N PHE A 446 -46.75 -38.96 5.54
CA PHE A 446 -46.03 -39.00 4.26
C PHE A 446 -45.82 -40.46 3.82
N SER A 447 -45.50 -40.68 2.55
CA SER A 447 -45.17 -42.04 2.08
C SER A 447 -43.74 -42.43 2.48
N ASP A 448 -43.50 -43.74 2.58
CA ASP A 448 -42.18 -44.31 2.86
C ASP A 448 -41.12 -43.97 1.80
N ASN A 449 -41.52 -43.35 0.69
CA ASN A 449 -40.65 -42.85 -0.36
C ASN A 449 -40.04 -41.47 -0.05
N LEU A 450 -40.53 -40.78 0.99
CA LEU A 450 -40.02 -39.48 1.42
C LEU A 450 -38.71 -39.69 2.21
N LYS A 451 -37.56 -39.53 1.53
CA LYS A 451 -36.25 -39.66 2.18
C LYS A 451 -35.82 -38.33 2.78
N ILE A 452 -35.59 -38.32 4.09
CA ILE A 452 -35.07 -37.16 4.82
C ILE A 452 -33.66 -37.50 5.31
N TYR A 453 -32.71 -36.59 5.06
CA TYR A 453 -31.30 -36.79 5.35
C TYR A 453 -30.88 -35.97 6.55
N LYS A 454 -30.22 -36.61 7.52
CA LYS A 454 -29.44 -35.94 8.57
C LYS A 454 -27.98 -36.35 8.41
N ASP A 455 -27.11 -35.36 8.25
CA ASP A 455 -25.65 -35.54 8.18
C ASP A 455 -25.15 -36.58 7.15
N GLY A 456 -25.85 -36.67 6.01
CA GLY A 456 -25.27 -37.19 4.77
C GLY A 456 -25.13 -38.70 4.59
N LEU A 457 -25.42 -39.59 5.55
CA LEU A 457 -25.27 -41.04 5.32
C LEU A 457 -26.36 -41.92 5.96
N HIS A 458 -27.16 -42.53 5.08
CA HIS A 458 -28.17 -43.61 5.19
C HIS A 458 -29.63 -43.26 5.59
N PRO A 459 -30.65 -43.78 4.85
CA PRO A 459 -32.06 -43.52 5.12
C PRO A 459 -32.61 -44.54 6.13
N VAL A 460 -33.32 -44.08 7.16
CA VAL A 460 -34.04 -44.98 8.06
C VAL A 460 -35.22 -44.23 8.68
N GLY A 461 -36.44 -44.78 8.65
CA GLY A 461 -37.51 -44.37 9.55
C GLY A 461 -38.63 -43.45 9.03
N LYS A 462 -39.75 -43.50 9.74
CA LYS A 462 -40.99 -42.74 9.52
C LYS A 462 -40.98 -41.43 10.32
N ILE A 463 -41.60 -40.39 9.76
CA ILE A 463 -41.85 -39.13 10.46
C ILE A 463 -43.35 -38.98 10.72
N SER A 464 -43.70 -38.71 11.97
CA SER A 464 -45.01 -38.20 12.36
C SER A 464 -44.85 -36.82 12.98
N ILE A 465 -45.74 -35.91 12.60
CA ILE A 465 -45.84 -34.57 13.18
C ILE A 465 -47.14 -34.56 13.98
N ASP A 466 -47.02 -34.39 15.30
CA ASP A 466 -48.14 -34.12 16.20
C ASP A 466 -48.11 -32.64 16.57
N ILE A 467 -49.29 -32.03 16.54
CA ILE A 467 -49.48 -30.64 16.95
C ILE A 467 -50.50 -30.65 18.07
N GLU A 468 -50.03 -30.52 19.31
CA GLU A 468 -50.88 -30.45 20.50
C GLU A 468 -50.79 -29.05 21.11
N HIS A 469 -51.91 -28.32 21.05
CA HIS A 469 -52.34 -27.11 21.77
C HIS A 469 -51.37 -25.94 22.05
N ASP A 470 -50.05 -26.08 21.98
CA ASP A 470 -49.02 -25.04 22.03
C ASP A 470 -47.62 -25.57 21.64
N GLU A 471 -47.45 -26.88 21.36
CA GLU A 471 -46.18 -27.50 20.96
C GLU A 471 -46.30 -28.24 19.62
N VAL A 472 -45.26 -28.14 18.79
CA VAL A 472 -45.08 -28.94 17.57
C VAL A 472 -44.06 -30.02 17.88
N GLU A 473 -44.51 -31.27 18.01
CA GLU A 473 -43.62 -32.40 18.25
C GLU A 473 -43.37 -33.15 16.94
N VAL A 474 -42.11 -33.14 16.50
CA VAL A 474 -41.66 -33.90 15.33
C VAL A 474 -41.01 -35.19 15.83
N LYS A 475 -41.72 -36.31 15.66
CA LYS A 475 -41.25 -37.63 16.06
C LYS A 475 -40.61 -38.33 14.87
N TRP A 476 -39.45 -38.94 15.11
CA TRP A 476 -38.74 -39.78 14.15
C TRP A 476 -38.62 -41.19 14.75
N GLU A 477 -39.25 -42.16 14.11
CA GLU A 477 -39.12 -43.58 14.48
C GLU A 477 -38.29 -44.29 13.44
N LYS A 478 -37.16 -44.85 13.88
CA LYS A 478 -36.30 -45.71 13.07
C LYS A 478 -36.94 -47.09 12.96
N ASP A 479 -37.03 -47.66 11.76
CA ASP A 479 -37.34 -49.08 11.58
C ASP A 479 -36.32 -49.98 12.28
#